data_AF-A0A967YCQ9-F1
#
_entry.id   AF-A0A967YCQ9-F1
#
_cell.length_a   1.000
_cell.length_b   1.000
_cell.length_c   1.000
_cell.angle_alpha   90.00
_cell.angle_beta   90.00
_cell.angle_gamma   90.00
#
_symmetry.space_group_name_H-M   'P 1'
#
loop_
_entity.id
_entity.type
_entity.pdbx_description
1 polymer ?
#
loop_
_entity_poly.entity_id
_entity_poly.type
_entity_poly.pdbx_seq_one_letter_code
_entity_poly.pdbx_strand_id
1 'polypeptide(L)' 'EEHNEIETAYSYLMQQRMARQVKAMVEENAAPDNYINPKKLSRIEQTMLKEIFKRIEKFQGKLSFDFTGMT' A
#
# COMPACT_ATOMS: atom_id res chain seq x y z
N GLU A 1 -9.44 -11.21 -12.81
CA GLU A 1 -9.08 -11.47 -11.39
C GLU A 1 -7.88 -10.62 -10.95
N GLU A 2 -6.69 -10.75 -11.55
CA GLU A 2 -5.50 -9.96 -11.18
C GLU A 2 -5.73 -8.43 -11.13
N HIS A 3 -6.48 -7.87 -12.10
CA HIS A 3 -6.88 -6.46 -12.10
C HIS A 3 -7.63 -6.04 -10.83
N ASN A 4 -8.61 -6.84 -10.41
CA ASN A 4 -9.44 -6.53 -9.25
C ASN A 4 -8.63 -6.64 -7.96
N GLU A 5 -7.64 -7.54 -7.91
CA GLU A 5 -6.74 -7.66 -6.78
C GLU A 5 -5.84 -6.44 -6.62
N ILE A 6 -5.28 -5.92 -7.72
CA ILE A 6 -4.42 -4.73 -7.66
C ILE A 6 -5.23 -3.46 -7.36
N GLU A 7 -6.45 -3.36 -7.87
CA GLU A 7 -7.40 -2.29 -7.54
C GLU A 7 -7.76 -2.31 -6.04
N THR A 8 -8.01 -3.50 -5.49
CA THR A 8 -8.30 -3.67 -4.05
C THR A 8 -7.08 -3.28 -3.21
N ALA A 9 -5.89 -3.74 -3.60
CA ALA A 9 -4.64 -3.40 -2.93
C ALA A 9 -4.37 -1.89 -2.95
N TYR A 10 -4.56 -1.25 -4.11
CA TYR A 10 -4.43 0.19 -4.27
C TYR A 10 -5.41 0.95 -3.36
N SER A 11 -6.68 0.55 -3.37
CA SER A 11 -7.73 1.18 -2.55
C SER A 11 -7.41 1.11 -1.06
N TYR A 12 -6.93 -0.05 -0.58
CA TYR A 12 -6.49 -0.20 0.81
C TYR A 12 -5.32 0.73 1.16
N LEU A 13 -4.31 0.83 0.30
CA LEU A 13 -3.18 1.73 0.51
C LEU A 13 -3.61 3.20 0.55
N MET A 14 -4.58 3.61 -0.30
CA MET A 14 -5.12 4.97 -0.29
C MET A 14 -5.89 5.27 0.99
N GLN A 15 -6.70 4.33 1.48
CA GLN A 15 -7.40 4.48 2.75
C GLN A 15 -6.42 4.69 3.91
N GLN A 16 -5.32 3.92 3.95
CA GLN A 16 -4.29 4.07 4.98
C GLN A 16 -3.58 5.42 4.90
N ARG A 17 -3.29 5.92 3.69
CA ARG A 17 -2.72 7.27 3.51
C ARG A 17 -3.68 8.36 3.97
N MET A 18 -4.96 8.25 3.61
CA MET A 18 -5.98 9.20 4.04
C MET A 18 -6.09 9.25 5.58
N ALA A 19 -6.15 8.10 6.23
CA ALA A 19 -6.17 8.01 7.69
C ALA A 19 -4.93 8.66 8.33
N ARG A 20 -3.74 8.43 7.77
CA ARG A 20 -2.49 9.08 8.21
C ARG A 20 -2.55 10.61 8.09
N GLN A 21 -3.01 11.12 6.96
CA GLN A 21 -3.11 12.57 6.71
C GLN A 21 -4.10 13.25 7.65
N VAL A 22 -5.27 12.64 7.85
CA VAL A 22 -6.28 13.12 8.81
C VAL A 22 -5.68 13.18 10.22
N LYS A 23 -5.00 12.13 10.66
CA LYS A 23 -4.32 12.11 11.96
C LYS A 23 -3.24 13.20 12.09
N ALA A 24 -2.42 13.41 11.05
CA ALA A 24 -1.39 14.46 11.04
C ALA A 24 -2.01 15.84 11.29
N MET A 25 -3.10 16.15 10.59
CA MET A 25 -3.75 17.46 10.65
C MET A 25 -4.55 17.65 11.94
N VAL A 26 -5.33 16.65 12.36
CA VAL A 26 -6.30 16.79 13.46
C VAL A 26 -5.67 16.54 14.82
N GLU A 27 -4.76 15.58 14.94
CA GLU A 27 -4.19 15.15 16.23
C GLU A 27 -2.78 15.68 16.46
N GLU A 28 -1.95 15.76 15.42
CA GLU A 28 -0.52 16.07 15.54
C GLU A 28 -0.21 17.55 15.19
N ASN A 29 -1.20 18.30 14.70
CA ASN A 29 -1.09 19.67 14.20
C ASN A 29 0.11 19.85 13.23
N ALA A 30 0.34 18.82 12.42
CA ALA A 30 1.44 18.70 11.48
C ALA A 30 0.95 18.75 10.03
N ALA A 31 1.84 19.06 9.09
CA ALA A 31 1.54 18.97 7.68
C ALA A 31 1.18 17.51 7.31
N PRO A 32 0.17 17.29 6.44
CA PRO A 32 -0.20 15.95 6.01
C PRO A 32 0.94 15.28 5.23
N ASP A 33 1.22 14.02 5.55
CA ASP A 33 2.19 13.19 4.86
C ASP A 33 1.65 11.77 4.61
N ASN A 34 2.41 10.95 3.88
CA ASN A 34 2.06 9.56 3.59
C ASN A 34 2.90 8.56 4.38
N TYR A 35 3.66 9.00 5.38
CA TYR A 35 4.52 8.14 6.18
C TYR A 35 3.68 7.35 7.18
N ILE A 36 3.49 6.08 6.90
CA ILE A 36 2.81 5.14 7.79
C ILE A 36 3.87 4.42 8.63
N ASN A 37 3.83 4.63 9.95
CA ASN A 37 4.69 3.89 10.87
C ASN A 37 4.08 2.50 11.15
N PRO A 38 4.70 1.38 10.71
CA PRO A 38 4.14 0.04 10.89
C PRO A 38 3.96 -0.36 12.35
N LYS A 39 4.72 0.25 13.28
CA LYS A 39 4.60 -0.01 14.73
C LYS A 39 3.30 0.52 15.32
N LYS A 40 2.60 1.43 14.62
CA LYS A 40 1.29 1.97 15.03
C LYS A 40 0.11 1.19 14.41
N LEU A 41 0.38 0.18 13.59
CA LEU A 41 -0.65 -0.63 12.94
C LEU A 41 -0.95 -1.89 13.74
N SER A 42 -2.20 -2.36 13.66
CA SER A 42 -2.58 -3.68 14.16
C SER A 42 -1.85 -4.79 13.42
N ARG A 43 -1.77 -5.98 14.03
CA ARG A 43 -1.13 -7.14 13.40
C ARG A 43 -1.81 -7.57 12.09
N ILE A 44 -3.12 -7.37 11.99
CA ILE A 44 -3.89 -7.65 10.78
C ILE A 44 -3.49 -6.68 9.67
N GLU A 45 -3.47 -5.37 9.94
CA GLU A 45 -3.07 -4.36 8.96
C GLU A 45 -1.62 -4.54 8.49
N GLN A 46 -0.69 -4.86 9.40
CA GLN A 46 0.69 -5.18 9.03
C GLN A 46 0.77 -6.40 8.10
N THR A 47 -0.04 -7.42 8.36
CA THR A 47 -0.09 -8.62 7.52
C THR A 47 -0.67 -8.30 6.15
N MET A 48 -1.76 -7.53 6.11
CA MET A 48 -2.38 -7.07 4.86
C MET A 48 -1.41 -6.25 4.00
N LEU A 49 -0.66 -5.31 4.60
CA LEU A 49 0.36 -4.55 3.87
C LEU A 49 1.44 -5.45 3.27
N LYS A 50 1.94 -6.44 4.02
CA LYS A 50 2.92 -7.40 3.50
C LYS A 50 2.38 -8.19 2.31
N GLU A 51 1.15 -8.67 2.39
CA GLU A 51 0.53 -9.42 1.29
C GLU A 51 0.26 -8.53 0.07
N ILE A 52 -0.13 -7.27 0.27
CA ILE A 52 -0.26 -6.27 -0.80
C ILE A 52 1.09 -6.06 -1.50
N PHE A 53 2.18 -5.86 -0.75
CA PHE A 53 3.49 -5.62 -1.36
C PHE A 53 4.00 -6.82 -2.15
N LYS A 54 3.83 -8.06 -1.65
CA LYS A 54 4.15 -9.27 -2.41
C LYS A 54 3.39 -9.36 -3.73
N ARG A 55 2.11 -8.97 -3.73
CA ARG A 55 1.28 -8.96 -4.95
C ARG A 55 1.75 -7.91 -5.95
N ILE A 56 2.08 -6.71 -5.47
CA ILE A 56 2.64 -5.64 -6.30
C ILE A 56 3.96 -6.08 -6.92
N GLU A 57 4.86 -6.68 -6.15
CA GLU A 57 6.14 -7.20 -6.63
C GLU A 57 5.95 -8.26 -7.72
N LYS A 58 5.05 -9.23 -7.50
CA LYS A 58 4.68 -10.23 -8.51
C LYS A 58 4.15 -9.59 -9.79
N PHE A 59 3.29 -8.57 -9.66
CA PHE A 59 2.72 -7.87 -10.80
C PHE A 59 3.79 -7.07 -11.58
N GLN A 60 4.69 -6.40 -10.87
CA GLN A 60 5.83 -5.69 -11.47
C GLN A 60 6.77 -6.65 -12.19
N GLY A 61 7.04 -7.83 -11.63
CA GLY A 61 7.84 -8.87 -12.28
C GLY A 61 7.18 -9.38 -13.58
N LYS A 62 5.87 -9.65 -13.55
CA LYS A 62 5.12 -10.04 -14.75
C LYS A 62 5.15 -8.94 -15.82
N LEU A 63 4.89 -7.69 -15.43
CA LEU A 63 4.99 -6.55 -16.35
C LEU A 63 6.40 -6.40 -16.93
N SER A 64 7.45 -6.53 -16.12
CA SER A 64 8.83 -6.46 -16.59
C SER A 64 9.12 -7.54 -17.63
N PHE A 65 8.71 -8.79 -17.36
CA PHE A 65 8.85 -9.89 -18.29
C PHE A 65 8.05 -9.65 -19.58
N ASP A 66 6.78 -9.28 -19.47
CA ASP A 66 5.90 -9.07 -20.62
C ASP A 66 6.37 -7.91 -21.52
N PHE A 67 6.99 -6.87 -20.95
CA PHE A 67 7.46 -5.70 -21.70
C PHE A 67 8.92 -5.79 -22.17
N THR A 68 9.81 -6.38 -21.37
CA THR A 68 11.27 -6.36 -21.63
C THR A 68 11.86 -7.73 -21.91
N GLY A 69 11.15 -8.82 -21.57
CA GLY A 69 11.66 -10.18 -21.62
C GLY A 69 12.67 -10.53 -20.51
N MET A 70 12.91 -9.62 -19.55
CA MET A 70 13.85 -9.83 -18.44
C MET A 70 13.11 -10.05 -17.12
N THR A 71 13.57 -11.04 -16.35
CA THR A 71 13.09 -11.38 -14.98
C THR A 71 13.92 -10.72 -13.91
#